data_AF-A0A3E0NVH8-F1
#
_entry.id   AF-A0A3E0NVH8-F1
#
_cell.length_a   1.000
_cell.length_b   1.000
_cell.length_c   1.000
_cell.angle_alpha   90.00
_cell.angle_beta   90.00
_cell.angle_gamma   90.00
#
_symmetry.space_group_name_H-M   'P 1'
#
loop_
_entity.id
_entity.type
_entity.pdbx_description
1 polymer ?
#
loop_
_entity_poly.entity_id
_entity_poly.type
_entity_poly.pdbx_seq_one_letter_code
_entity_poly.pdbx_strand_id
1 'polypeptide(L)'
;MIAASQLEPDARGRGTHEQLGLPPCTFAFLSGWRCPACGMTTSWALATHGLAREAIQTHATGTLLALLALVVGLASSIVAISGRRLSWQPNENLLAGLSVIIAGLVLLEWTLRLWADNA
;
A
#
# COMPACT_ATOMS: atom_id res chain seq x y z
N MET A 1 -6.98 -6.76 -1.63
CA MET A 1 -7.96 -6.62 -0.53
C MET A 1 -8.23 -7.96 0.15
N ILE A 2 -8.71 -8.99 -0.55
CA ILE A 2 -8.99 -10.32 0.05
C ILE A 2 -7.76 -10.89 0.79
N ALA A 3 -6.59 -10.93 0.14
CA ALA A 3 -5.39 -11.44 0.81
C ALA A 3 -5.06 -10.64 2.09
N ALA A 4 -5.18 -9.31 2.06
CA ALA A 4 -4.89 -8.45 3.20
C ALA A 4 -5.91 -8.58 4.34
N SER A 5 -7.18 -8.92 4.06
CA SER A 5 -8.19 -9.16 5.11
C SER A 5 -7.94 -10.45 5.89
N GLN A 6 -7.14 -11.37 5.36
CA GLN A 6 -6.75 -12.60 6.04
C GLN A 6 -5.48 -12.45 6.89
N LEU A 7 -4.84 -11.28 6.87
CA LEU A 7 -3.60 -11.03 7.59
C LEU A 7 -3.88 -10.25 8.86
N GLU A 8 -3.25 -10.65 9.96
CA GLU A 8 -3.29 -9.89 11.20
C GLU A 8 -2.33 -8.70 11.09
N PRO A 9 -2.78 -7.45 11.26
CA PRO A 9 -1.89 -6.30 11.27
C PRO A 9 -0.79 -6.42 12.32
N ASP A 10 0.47 -6.24 11.93
CA ASP A 10 1.58 -6.36 12.86
C ASP A 10 1.69 -5.08 13.71
N ALA A 11 1.70 -5.23 15.03
CA ALA A 11 1.78 -4.11 15.98
C ALA A 11 3.03 -3.23 15.82
N ARG A 12 4.10 -3.74 15.18
CA ARG A 12 5.29 -2.97 14.83
C ARG A 12 5.01 -1.94 13.72
N GLY A 13 3.86 -2.00 13.06
CA GLY A 13 3.54 -1.19 11.87
C GLY A 13 4.38 -1.59 10.65
N ARG A 14 4.88 -2.82 10.61
CA ARG A 14 5.63 -3.44 9.48
C ARG A 14 5.73 -4.94 9.71
N GLY A 15 6.04 -5.70 8.65
CA GLY A 15 6.30 -7.14 8.77
C GLY A 15 5.08 -8.03 8.52
N THR A 16 3.89 -7.47 8.30
CA THR A 16 2.69 -8.27 7.97
C THR A 16 2.87 -9.12 6.70
N HIS A 17 3.80 -8.75 5.81
CA HIS A 17 4.14 -9.57 4.64
C HIS A 17 4.81 -10.90 5.01
N GLU A 18 5.42 -11.03 6.20
CA GLU A 18 6.06 -12.26 6.68
C GLU A 18 5.04 -13.40 6.88
N GLN A 19 3.78 -13.07 7.17
CA GLN A 19 2.67 -14.02 7.26
C GLN A 19 2.34 -14.67 5.91
N LEU A 20 2.77 -14.06 4.80
CA LEU A 20 2.67 -14.64 3.45
C LEU A 20 3.83 -15.61 3.14
N GLY A 21 4.67 -15.94 4.13
CA GLY A 21 5.88 -16.76 3.95
C GLY A 21 7.05 -16.01 3.33
N LEU A 22 6.96 -14.68 3.26
CA LEU A 22 8.04 -13.83 2.75
C LEU A 22 9.10 -13.58 3.84
N PRO A 23 10.37 -13.38 3.47
CA PRO A 23 11.42 -13.11 4.45
C PRO A 23 11.25 -11.72 5.11
N PRO A 24 11.86 -11.51 6.28
CA PRO A 24 11.93 -10.18 6.89
C PRO A 24 12.62 -9.20 5.94
N CYS A 25 12.30 -7.91 6.08
CA CYS A 25 12.86 -6.88 5.21
C CYS A 25 14.38 -6.79 5.36
N THR A 26 15.13 -7.26 4.36
CA THR A 26 16.60 -7.28 4.38
C THR A 26 17.20 -5.88 4.51
N PHE A 27 16.58 -4.86 3.91
CA PHE A 27 17.03 -3.48 4.05
C PHE A 27 16.97 -3.01 5.52
N ALA A 28 15.88 -3.32 6.22
CA ALA A 28 15.75 -2.98 7.63
C ALA A 28 16.69 -3.80 8.51
N PHE A 29 16.91 -5.07 8.16
CA PHE A 29 17.87 -5.92 8.85
C PHE A 29 19.31 -5.44 8.73
N LEU A 30 19.73 -5.00 7.53
CA LEU A 30 21.11 -4.59 7.27
C LEU A 30 21.40 -3.14 7.68
N SER A 31 20.48 -2.21 7.39
CA SER A 31 20.71 -0.78 7.62
C SER A 31 20.18 -0.28 8.96
N GLY A 32 19.30 -1.03 9.62
CA GLY A 32 18.52 -0.58 10.79
C GLY A 32 17.32 0.31 10.42
N TRP A 33 17.28 0.87 9.22
CA TRP A 33 16.25 1.81 8.76
C TRP A 33 15.10 1.10 8.04
N ARG A 34 13.88 1.63 8.16
CA ARG A 34 12.75 1.16 7.33
C ARG A 34 13.04 1.48 5.87
N CYS A 35 12.77 0.55 4.95
CA CYS A 35 12.80 0.85 3.51
C CYS A 35 11.55 1.67 3.12
N PRO A 36 11.51 2.27 1.91
CA PRO A 36 10.38 3.09 1.47
C PRO A 36 9.03 2.36 1.47
N ALA A 37 9.03 1.03 1.30
CA ALA A 37 7.81 0.21 1.28
C ALA A 37 7.49 -0.44 2.64
N CYS A 38 8.34 -0.27 3.67
CA CYS A 38 8.13 -0.91 4.97
C CYS A 38 6.85 -0.40 5.62
N GLY A 39 5.93 -1.32 5.94
CA GLY A 39 4.63 -0.98 6.51
C GLY A 39 3.49 -0.93 5.48
N MET A 40 3.78 -1.07 4.18
CA MET A 40 2.75 -1.02 3.14
C MET A 40 1.72 -2.16 3.31
N THR A 41 2.16 -3.41 3.44
CA THR A 41 1.24 -4.55 3.66
C THR A 41 0.49 -4.45 4.98
N THR A 42 1.12 -3.92 6.03
CA THR A 42 0.48 -3.66 7.31
C THR A 42 -0.62 -2.59 7.17
N SER A 43 -0.36 -1.51 6.44
CA SER A 43 -1.38 -0.47 6.17
C SER A 43 -2.58 -1.02 5.37
N TRP A 44 -2.35 -1.98 4.47
CA TRP A 44 -3.41 -2.64 3.73
C TRP A 44 -4.26 -3.53 4.63
N ALA A 45 -3.62 -4.30 5.52
CA ALA A 45 -4.33 -5.10 6.52
C ALA A 45 -5.14 -4.20 7.45
N LEU A 46 -4.56 -3.12 7.99
CA LEU A 46 -5.28 -2.14 8.82
C LEU A 46 -6.49 -1.54 8.07
N ALA A 47 -6.31 -1.17 6.81
CA ALA A 47 -7.39 -0.65 5.97
C ALA A 47 -8.53 -1.67 5.77
N THR A 48 -8.22 -2.97 5.57
CA THR A 48 -9.27 -4.01 5.47
C THR A 48 -9.97 -4.30 6.79
N HIS A 49 -9.33 -4.01 7.92
CA HIS A 49 -9.92 -4.15 9.27
C HIS A 49 -10.67 -2.89 9.73
N GLY A 50 -10.79 -1.86 8.88
CA GLY A 50 -11.49 -0.61 9.22
C GLY A 50 -10.68 0.36 10.10
N LEU A 51 -9.40 0.07 10.35
CA LEU A 51 -8.49 0.85 11.17
C LEU A 51 -7.78 1.93 10.33
N ALA A 52 -8.55 2.86 9.78
CA ALA A 52 -8.06 3.83 8.79
C ALA A 52 -7.01 4.79 9.37
N ARG A 53 -7.14 5.18 10.64
CA ARG A 53 -6.19 6.09 11.31
C ARG A 53 -4.82 5.42 11.44
N GLU A 54 -4.82 4.20 11.95
CA GLU A 54 -3.64 3.37 12.14
C GLU A 54 -2.99 3.04 10.79
N ALA A 55 -3.80 2.77 9.76
CA ALA A 55 -3.32 2.53 8.41
C ALA A 55 -2.53 3.73 7.87
N ILE A 56 -3.09 4.94 7.99
CA ILE A 56 -2.43 6.19 7.53
C ILE A 56 -1.15 6.46 8.32
N GLN A 57 -1.17 6.28 9.65
CA GLN A 57 0.02 6.44 10.49
C GLN A 57 1.11 5.42 10.13
N THR A 58 0.72 4.20 9.76
CA THR A 58 1.64 3.14 9.36
C THR A 58 2.28 3.42 8.00
N HIS A 59 1.47 3.75 6.99
CA HIS A 59 1.92 4.11 5.65
C HIS A 59 0.81 4.86 4.90
N ALA A 60 0.93 6.18 4.78
CA ALA A 60 -0.10 7.04 4.19
C ALA A 60 -0.28 6.74 2.70
N THR A 61 0.82 6.68 1.95
CA THR A 61 0.78 6.37 0.51
C THR A 61 0.34 4.93 0.26
N GLY A 62 0.76 3.99 1.13
CA GLY A 62 0.28 2.60 1.10
C GLY A 62 -1.22 2.47 1.33
N THR A 63 -1.78 3.27 2.24
CA THR A 63 -3.22 3.32 2.50
C THR A 63 -3.99 3.90 1.31
N LEU A 64 -3.48 4.97 0.68
CA LEU A 64 -4.05 5.52 -0.55
C LEU A 64 -4.09 4.46 -1.66
N LEU A 65 -3.01 3.70 -1.82
CA LEU A 65 -2.95 2.58 -2.77
C LEU A 65 -3.97 1.48 -2.44
N ALA A 66 -4.18 1.15 -1.17
CA ALA A 66 -5.19 0.17 -0.75
C ALA A 66 -6.60 0.61 -1.14
N LEU A 67 -6.93 1.90 -0.93
CA LEU A 67 -8.21 2.49 -1.32
C LEU A 67 -8.40 2.50 -2.84
N LEU A 68 -7.37 2.89 -3.59
CA LEU A 68 -7.40 2.84 -5.05
C LEU A 68 -7.62 1.41 -5.54
N ALA A 69 -6.91 0.42 -4.97
CA ALA A 69 -7.07 -0.98 -5.32
C ALA A 69 -8.48 -1.51 -5.00
N LEU A 70 -9.09 -1.05 -3.91
CA LEU A 70 -10.48 -1.39 -3.58
C LEU A 70 -11.45 -0.83 -4.62
N VAL A 71 -11.36 0.46 -4.95
CA VAL A 71 -12.25 1.12 -5.92
C VAL A 71 -12.10 0.49 -7.31
N VAL A 72 -10.86 0.33 -7.78
CA VAL A 72 -10.57 -0.28 -9.08
C VAL A 72 -11.01 -1.74 -9.10
N GLY A 73 -10.76 -2.49 -8.03
CA GLY A 73 -11.20 -3.88 -7.89
C GLY A 73 -12.72 -4.02 -7.97
N LEU A 74 -13.47 -3.22 -7.20
CA LEU A 74 -14.93 -3.23 -7.22
C LEU A 74 -15.49 -2.84 -8.59
N ALA A 75 -14.98 -1.76 -9.19
CA ALA A 75 -15.40 -1.33 -10.53
C ALA A 75 -15.15 -2.44 -11.57
N SER A 76 -13.98 -3.08 -11.51
CA SER A 76 -13.61 -4.18 -12.41
C SER A 76 -14.52 -5.40 -12.21
N SER A 77 -14.86 -5.75 -10.96
CA SER A 77 -15.78 -6.84 -10.65
C SER A 77 -17.20 -6.56 -11.16
N ILE A 78 -17.72 -5.33 -10.98
CA ILE A 78 -19.04 -4.94 -11.49
C ILE A 78 -19.10 -5.06 -13.01
N VAL A 79 -18.07 -4.57 -13.69
CA VAL A 79 -17.97 -4.62 -15.16
C VAL A 79 -17.88 -6.08 -15.64
N ALA A 80 -17.07 -6.90 -14.99
CA ALA A 80 -16.93 -8.32 -15.32
C ALA A 80 -18.26 -9.10 -15.17
N ILE A 81 -19.02 -8.84 -14.10
CA ILE A 81 -20.31 -9.50 -13.86
C ILE A 81 -21.40 -8.97 -14.80
N SER A 82 -21.39 -7.67 -15.12
CA SER A 82 -22.43 -7.04 -15.93
C SER A 82 -22.29 -7.31 -17.44
N GLY A 83 -21.17 -7.88 -17.89
CA GLY A 83 -20.87 -8.11 -19.31
C GLY A 83 -20.71 -6.82 -20.14
N ARG A 84 -20.66 -5.66 -19.49
CA ARG A 84 -20.49 -4.35 -20.14
C ARG A 84 -19.00 -4.15 -20.42
N ARG A 85 -18.65 -3.53 -21.55
CA ARG A 85 -17.28 -3.07 -21.79
C ARG A 85 -17.05 -1.78 -21.01
N LEU A 86 -15.91 -1.67 -20.34
CA LEU A 86 -15.48 -0.43 -19.74
C LEU A 86 -15.31 0.61 -20.87
N SER A 87 -16.18 1.61 -20.90
CA SER A 87 -16.17 2.66 -21.95
C SER A 87 -14.98 3.60 -21.83
N TRP A 88 -14.38 3.67 -20.64
CA TRP A 88 -13.24 4.50 -20.34
C TRP A 88 -12.01 3.62 -20.15
N GLN A 89 -11.05 3.72 -21.07
CA GLN A 89 -9.75 3.08 -20.94
C GLN A 89 -8.74 4.16 -20.54
N PRO A 90 -8.06 4.04 -19.39
CA PRO A 90 -7.01 4.97 -19.03
C PRO A 90 -5.91 4.91 -20.09
N ASN A 91 -5.47 6.07 -20.57
CA ASN A 91 -4.34 6.10 -21.49
C ASN A 91 -3.04 5.77 -20.74
N GLU A 92 -2.04 5.26 -21.46
CA GLU A 92 -0.76 4.85 -20.88
C GLU A 92 -0.05 6.02 -20.18
N ASN A 93 -0.18 7.23 -20.71
CA ASN A 93 0.42 8.43 -20.13
C ASN A 93 -0.16 8.77 -18.75
N LEU A 94 -1.46 8.59 -18.54
CA LEU A 94 -2.12 8.80 -17.25
C LEU A 94 -1.64 7.75 -16.24
N LEU A 95 -1.58 6.47 -16.64
CA LEU A 95 -1.09 5.40 -15.77
C LEU A 95 0.38 5.61 -15.40
N ALA A 96 1.22 6.00 -16.36
CA ALA A 96 2.61 6.33 -16.13
C ALA A 96 2.74 7.54 -15.19
N GLY A 97 1.97 8.61 -15.43
CA GLY A 97 1.94 9.80 -14.58
C GLY A 97 1.53 9.48 -13.15
N LEU A 98 0.46 8.71 -12.95
CA LEU A 98 0.03 8.25 -11.62
C LEU A 98 1.09 7.39 -10.94
N SER A 99 1.74 6.49 -11.68
CA SER A 99 2.82 5.65 -11.14
C SER A 99 4.00 6.48 -10.65
N VAL A 100 4.41 7.49 -11.43
CA VAL A 100 5.47 8.44 -11.04
C VAL A 100 5.07 9.25 -9.82
N ILE A 101 3.82 9.75 -9.76
CA ILE A 101 3.31 10.50 -8.61
C ILE A 101 3.33 9.62 -7.36
N ILE A 102 2.80 8.40 -7.44
CA ILE A 102 2.77 7.46 -6.30
C ILE A 102 4.18 7.13 -5.85
N ALA A 103 5.10 6.83 -6.76
CA ALA A 103 6.50 6.56 -6.43
C ALA A 103 7.15 7.78 -5.74
N GLY A 104 6.89 8.99 -6.25
CA GLY A 104 7.32 10.24 -5.65
C GLY A 104 6.77 10.44 -4.23
N LEU A 105 5.49 10.15 -4.00
CA LEU A 105 4.87 10.23 -2.68
C LEU A 105 5.44 9.20 -1.70
N VAL A 106 5.70 7.96 -2.13
CA VAL A 106 6.35 6.93 -1.31
C VAL A 106 7.74 7.38 -0.88
N LEU A 107 8.54 7.91 -1.83
CA LEU A 107 9.88 8.41 -1.54
C LEU A 107 9.84 9.64 -0.63
N LEU A 108 8.93 10.58 -0.87
CA LEU A 108 8.75 11.76 -0.04
C LEU A 108 8.38 11.36 1.40
N GLU A 109 7.35 10.51 1.56
CA GLU A 109 6.93 9.97 2.86
C GLU A 109 8.11 9.30 3.58
N TRP A 110 8.91 8.52 2.86
CA TRP A 110 10.09 7.87 3.41
C TRP A 110 11.18 8.87 3.84
N THR A 111 11.50 9.87 3.01
CA THR A 111 12.49 10.90 3.36
C THR A 111 12.07 11.71 4.59
N LEU A 112 10.79 12.03 4.72
CA LEU A 112 10.25 12.73 5.90
C LEU A 112 10.36 11.87 7.16
N ARG A 113 10.07 10.57 7.07
CA ARG A 113 10.24 9.62 8.18
C ARG A 113 11.71 9.50 8.59
N LEU A 114 12.61 9.33 7.62
CA LEU A 114 14.04 9.29 7.89
C LEU A 114 14.54 10.57 8.56
N TRP A 115 14.08 11.73 8.09
CA TRP A 115 14.48 13.00 8.69
C TRP A 115 13.96 13.14 10.12
N ALA A 116 12.70 12.76 10.37
CA ALA A 116 12.11 12.78 11.71
C ALA A 116 12.79 11.81 12.69
N ASP A 117 13.27 10.66 12.22
CA ASP A 117 14.00 9.69 13.05
C ASP A 117 15.46 10.13 13.34
N ASN A 118 16.01 11.08 12.58
CA ASN A 118 17.39 11.59 12.71
C ASN A 118 17.48 13.00 13.33
N ALA A 119 16.35 13.66 13.61
CA ALA A 119 16.27 15.00 14.20
C ALA A 119 16.02 14.92 15.71
#